data_AF-A0A8F5GWG8-F1
#
_entry.id   AF-A0A8F5GWG8-F1
#
_cell.length_a   1.000
_cell.length_b   1.000
_cell.length_c   1.000
_cell.angle_alpha   90.00
_cell.angle_beta   90.00
_cell.angle_gamma   90.00
#
_symmetry.space_group_name_H-M   'P 1'
#
loop_
_entity.id
_entity.type
_entity.pdbx_description
1 polymer ?
#
loop_
_entity_poly.entity_id
_entity_poly.type
_entity_poly.pdbx_seq_one_letter_code
_entity_poly.pdbx_strand_id
1 'polypeptide(L)'
;MASLLGAYCTCVEIDLESLETARDMKSELKLDIELLNADVTQFHGRFNTVIQNPPFGVVNRGMDIKFLQTAFSVADTVYSIHKSNERSREIIIKMAKEYGFSAEILSEKYKLKPYYPWHMKRVHEFLVDIYFFSKVTR
;
A
#
# COMPACT_ATOMS: atom_id res chain seq x y z
N MET A 1 -11.81 2.67 4.04
CA MET A 1 -12.37 1.35 4.41
C MET A 1 -12.14 1.03 5.88
N ALA A 2 -10.92 1.13 6.41
CA ALA A 2 -10.66 0.87 7.85
C ALA A 2 -11.46 1.79 8.79
N SER A 3 -11.59 3.09 8.48
CA SER A 3 -12.42 4.02 9.28
C SER A 3 -13.91 3.65 9.30
N LEU A 4 -14.46 3.14 8.20
CA LEU A 4 -15.83 2.61 8.16
C LEU A 4 -16.02 1.37 9.04
N LEU A 5 -14.93 0.65 9.36
CA LEU A 5 -14.92 -0.49 10.26
C LEU A 5 -14.61 -0.09 11.72
N GLY A 6 -14.59 1.22 12.02
CA GLY A 6 -14.42 1.75 13.38
C GLY A 6 -13.00 2.08 13.80
N ALA A 7 -12.02 2.06 12.88
CA ALA A 7 -10.64 2.41 13.21
C ALA A 7 -10.35 3.92 13.01
N TYR A 8 -9.62 4.53 13.93
CA TYR A 8 -8.99 5.82 13.66
C TYR A 8 -7.84 5.64 12.66
N CYS A 9 -7.83 6.40 11.56
CA CYS A 9 -6.85 6.21 10.49
C CYS A 9 -6.15 7.52 10.13
N THR A 10 -4.83 7.47 9.92
CA THR A 10 -4.08 8.54 9.25
C THR A 10 -3.82 8.12 7.80
N CYS A 11 -4.27 8.92 6.84
CA CYS A 11 -4.02 8.72 5.41
C CYS A 11 -2.90 9.66 4.97
N VAL A 12 -1.81 9.09 4.44
CA VAL A 12 -0.63 9.83 4.00
C VAL A 12 -0.55 9.77 2.47
N GLU A 13 -0.47 10.92 1.81
CA GLU A 13 -0.40 11.03 0.35
C GLU A 13 0.43 12.26 -0.04
N ILE A 14 1.27 12.13 -1.07
CA ILE A 14 2.12 13.22 -1.57
C ILE A 14 1.36 14.11 -2.55
N ASP A 15 0.39 13.56 -3.27
CA ASP A 15 -0.45 14.29 -4.22
C ASP A 15 -1.60 15.06 -3.53
N LEU A 16 -1.58 16.38 -3.69
CA LEU A 16 -2.58 17.27 -3.09
C LEU A 16 -3.97 17.09 -3.71
N GLU A 17 -4.07 16.80 -5.00
CA GLU A 17 -5.35 16.61 -5.69
C GLU A 17 -6.08 15.35 -5.16
N SER A 18 -5.33 14.26 -4.99
CA SER A 18 -5.82 13.05 -4.34
C SER A 18 -6.28 13.30 -2.89
N LEU A 19 -5.57 14.15 -2.14
CA LEU A 19 -5.97 14.52 -0.78
C LEU A 19 -7.23 15.38 -0.72
N GLU A 20 -7.44 16.27 -1.69
CA GLU A 20 -8.67 17.05 -1.80
C GLU A 20 -9.87 16.13 -2.05
N THR A 21 -9.72 15.18 -2.97
CA THR A 21 -10.74 14.14 -3.20
C THR A 21 -11.03 13.35 -1.93
N ALA A 22 -9.99 12.96 -1.18
CA ALA A 22 -10.15 12.25 0.09
C ALA A 22 -10.83 13.10 1.17
N ARG A 23 -10.62 14.43 1.16
CA ARG A 23 -11.27 15.38 2.08
C ARG A 23 -12.76 15.48 1.82
N ASP A 24 -13.16 15.51 0.54
CA ASP A 24 -14.58 15.51 0.17
C ASP A 24 -15.26 14.22 0.62
N MET A 25 -14.63 13.07 0.36
CA MET A 25 -15.11 11.76 0.84
C MET A 25 -15.18 11.69 2.37
N LYS A 26 -14.19 12.24 3.08
CA LYS A 26 -14.20 12.32 4.55
C LYS A 26 -15.44 13.05 5.04
N SER A 27 -15.79 14.19 4.43
CA SER A 27 -16.95 14.99 4.80
C SER A 27 -18.26 14.27 4.47
N GLU A 28 -18.39 13.74 3.24
CA GLU A 28 -19.59 13.07 2.77
C GLU A 28 -19.93 11.82 3.59
N LEU A 29 -18.92 10.99 3.88
CA LEU A 29 -19.09 9.73 4.59
C LEU A 29 -18.85 9.86 6.11
N LYS A 30 -18.60 11.07 6.61
CA LYS A 30 -18.30 11.38 8.03
C LYS A 30 -17.21 10.47 8.61
N LEU A 31 -16.13 10.31 7.87
CA LEU A 31 -15.03 9.42 8.26
C LEU A 31 -14.17 10.06 9.36
N ASP A 32 -13.82 9.24 10.34
CA ASP A 32 -12.83 9.58 11.36
C ASP A 32 -11.43 9.26 10.85
N ILE A 33 -10.90 10.16 10.01
CA ILE A 33 -9.56 10.04 9.43
C ILE A 33 -8.78 11.35 9.53
N GLU A 34 -7.47 11.25 9.74
CA GLU A 34 -6.51 12.34 9.53
C GLU A 34 -5.96 12.26 8.10
N LEU A 35 -5.82 13.42 7.45
CA LEU A 35 -5.25 13.51 6.10
C LEU A 35 -3.93 14.28 6.19
N LEU A 36 -2.83 13.65 5.78
CA LEU A 36 -1.50 14.22 5.84
C LEU A 36 -0.87 14.28 4.45
N ASN A 37 -0.45 15.47 4.06
CA ASN A 37 0.38 15.65 2.87
C ASN A 37 1.86 15.44 3.21
N ALA A 38 2.40 14.28 2.86
CA ALA A 38 3.79 13.95 3.15
C ALA A 38 4.34 12.87 2.19
N ASP A 39 5.67 12.87 2.04
CA ASP A 39 6.38 11.77 1.39
C ASP A 39 6.48 10.58 2.34
N VAL A 40 5.80 9.49 2.00
CA VAL A 40 5.82 8.23 2.76
C VAL A 40 7.24 7.71 2.94
N THR A 41 8.16 7.93 1.99
CA THR A 41 9.53 7.39 2.08
C THR A 41 10.38 8.03 3.18
N GLN A 42 9.90 9.13 3.78
CA GLN A 42 10.54 9.83 4.90
C GLN A 42 9.58 9.95 6.10
N PHE A 43 8.49 9.18 6.09
CA PHE A 43 7.47 9.28 7.11
C PHE A 43 7.90 8.59 8.41
N HIS A 44 7.61 9.23 9.53
CA HIS A 44 7.90 8.74 10.86
C HIS A 44 6.62 8.69 11.70
N GLY A 45 6.51 7.69 12.55
CA GLY A 45 5.37 7.53 13.44
C GLY A 45 5.27 6.11 13.98
N ARG A 46 4.21 5.84 14.75
CA ARG A 46 3.91 4.50 15.26
C ARG A 46 2.43 4.19 15.11
N PHE A 47 2.14 3.09 14.42
CA PHE A 47 0.80 2.61 14.11
C PHE A 47 0.69 1.13 14.46
N ASN A 48 -0.51 0.65 14.72
CA ASN A 48 -0.74 -0.79 14.92
C ASN A 48 -0.63 -1.54 13.59
N THR A 49 -1.25 -0.97 12.55
CA THR A 49 -1.39 -1.59 11.24
C THR A 49 -1.18 -0.57 10.14
N VAL A 50 -0.41 -0.94 9.11
CA VAL A 50 -0.31 -0.21 7.84
C VAL A 50 -1.06 -0.99 6.76
N ILE A 51 -1.84 -0.27 5.95
CA ILE A 51 -2.44 -0.80 4.72
C ILE A 51 -1.97 0.10 3.59
N GLN A 52 -1.36 -0.47 2.56
CA GLN A 52 -0.81 0.30 1.45
C GLN A 52 -1.00 -0.39 0.10
N ASN A 53 -1.12 0.44 -0.92
CA ASN A 53 -1.02 0.06 -2.32
C ASN A 53 0.07 0.93 -2.95
N PRO A 54 1.35 0.62 -2.71
CA PRO A 54 2.44 1.45 -3.16
C PRO A 54 2.46 1.57 -4.69
N PRO A 55 3.08 2.61 -5.25
CA PRO A 55 3.25 2.71 -6.69
C PRO A 55 3.95 1.46 -7.21
N PHE A 56 3.27 0.69 -8.06
CA PHE A 56 3.88 -0.45 -8.73
C PHE A 56 5.06 0.08 -9.54
N GLY A 57 6.28 -0.38 -9.24
CA GLY A 57 7.58 0.15 -9.72
C GLY A 57 7.84 0.14 -11.23
N VAL A 58 6.79 0.23 -12.05
CA VAL A 58 6.76 0.43 -13.50
C VAL A 58 7.32 1.81 -13.88
N VAL A 59 7.05 2.84 -13.10
CA VAL A 59 7.56 4.22 -13.34
C VAL A 59 8.85 4.47 -12.54
N ASN A 60 8.86 4.13 -11.25
CA ASN A 60 10.01 4.32 -10.37
C ASN A 60 10.42 2.99 -9.72
N ARG A 61 11.47 2.36 -10.26
CA ARG A 61 11.97 1.08 -9.74
C ARG A 61 12.37 1.22 -8.26
N GLY A 62 11.84 0.35 -7.41
CA GLY A 62 12.20 0.26 -5.98
C GLY A 62 11.43 1.18 -5.03
N MET A 63 10.43 1.93 -5.52
CA MET A 63 9.55 2.71 -4.62
C MET A 63 8.70 1.82 -3.72
N ASP A 64 8.23 0.69 -4.26
CA ASP A 64 7.53 -0.34 -3.51
C ASP A 64 8.34 -0.89 -2.33
N ILE A 65 9.66 -1.02 -2.51
CA ILE A 65 10.58 -1.41 -1.44
C ILE A 65 10.72 -0.32 -0.38
N LYS A 66 10.87 0.97 -0.76
CA LYS A 66 10.95 2.08 0.21
C LYS A 66 9.67 2.23 1.05
N PHE A 67 8.51 2.00 0.43
CA PHE A 67 7.23 1.99 1.12
C PHE A 67 7.18 0.87 2.16
N LEU A 68 7.59 -0.35 1.80
CA LEU A 68 7.68 -1.46 2.75
C LEU A 68 8.68 -1.20 3.88
N GLN A 69 9.84 -0.62 3.60
CA GLN A 69 10.81 -0.25 4.64
C GLN A 69 10.19 0.71 5.67
N THR A 70 9.50 1.73 5.18
CA THR A 70 8.76 2.68 6.03
C THR A 70 7.69 1.94 6.83
N ALA A 71 6.85 1.13 6.17
CA ALA A 71 5.78 0.38 6.82
C ALA A 71 6.29 -0.53 7.95
N PHE A 72 7.38 -1.27 7.73
CA PHE A 72 8.01 -2.13 8.75
C PHE A 72 8.62 -1.35 9.92
N SER A 73 9.04 -0.09 9.68
CA SER A 73 9.56 0.77 10.74
C SER A 73 8.45 1.36 11.63
N VAL A 74 7.28 1.64 11.07
CA VAL A 74 6.22 2.37 11.77
C VAL A 74 5.10 1.47 12.31
N ALA A 75 5.01 0.20 11.93
CA ALA A 75 3.96 -0.70 12.38
C ALA A 75 4.44 -2.13 12.66
N ASP A 76 3.60 -2.92 13.35
CA ASP A 76 3.85 -4.35 13.61
C ASP A 76 3.02 -5.27 12.70
N THR A 77 2.00 -4.72 12.04
CA THR A 77 1.20 -5.42 11.03
C THR A 77 1.16 -4.60 9.74
N VAL A 78 1.42 -5.22 8.60
CA VAL A 78 1.43 -4.53 7.30
C VAL A 78 0.67 -5.34 6.25
N TYR A 79 -0.29 -4.71 5.58
CA TYR A 79 -0.91 -5.21 4.37
C TYR A 79 -0.41 -4.40 3.17
N SER A 80 0.12 -5.07 2.15
CA SER A 80 0.71 -4.39 1.00
C SER A 80 0.37 -5.10 -0.30
N ILE A 81 -0.04 -4.35 -1.32
CA ILE A 81 -0.39 -4.90 -2.63
C ILE A 81 0.77 -4.66 -3.61
N HIS A 82 1.26 -5.72 -4.26
CA HIS A 82 2.32 -5.62 -5.26
C HIS A 82 1.94 -6.38 -6.53
N LYS A 83 2.56 -6.03 -7.66
CA LYS A 83 2.40 -6.81 -8.89
C LYS A 83 3.04 -8.18 -8.70
N SER A 84 2.33 -9.25 -9.05
CA SER A 84 2.83 -10.61 -8.90
C SER A 84 4.01 -10.86 -9.83
N ASN A 85 5.16 -11.16 -9.24
CA ASN A 85 6.40 -11.51 -9.93
C ASN A 85 7.29 -12.34 -8.99
N GLU A 86 7.81 -13.48 -9.46
CA GLU A 86 8.61 -14.40 -8.63
C GLU A 86 9.84 -13.72 -8.03
N ARG A 87 10.59 -12.95 -8.83
CA ARG A 87 11.76 -12.20 -8.35
C ARG A 87 11.38 -11.14 -7.32
N SER A 88 10.26 -10.44 -7.51
CA SER A 88 9.75 -9.49 -6.51
C SER A 88 9.37 -10.20 -5.21
N ARG A 89 8.73 -11.37 -5.27
CA ARG A 89 8.39 -12.17 -4.08
C ARG A 89 9.64 -12.52 -3.28
N GLU A 90 10.69 -13.00 -3.93
CA GLU A 90 11.96 -13.35 -3.27
C GLU A 90 12.55 -12.16 -2.52
N ILE A 91 12.62 -10.99 -3.19
CA ILE A 91 13.16 -9.76 -2.61
C ILE A 91 12.33 -9.29 -1.41
N ILE A 92 11.00 -9.25 -1.57
CA ILE A 92 10.07 -8.79 -0.54
C ILE A 92 10.10 -9.71 0.70
N ILE A 93 10.08 -11.03 0.50
CA ILE A 93 10.15 -12.01 1.59
C ILE A 93 11.50 -11.92 2.31
N LYS A 94 12.60 -11.78 1.57
CA LYS A 94 13.93 -11.61 2.16
C LYS A 94 13.98 -10.36 3.03
N MET A 95 13.50 -9.23 2.54
CA MET A 95 13.44 -7.98 3.29
C MET A 95 12.54 -8.10 4.52
N ALA A 96 11.36 -8.71 4.40
CA ALA A 96 10.48 -8.93 5.56
C ALA A 96 11.21 -9.68 6.68
N LYS A 97 11.96 -10.75 6.36
CA LYS A 97 12.78 -11.49 7.32
C LYS A 97 13.87 -10.62 7.95
N GLU A 98 14.57 -9.79 7.18
CA GLU A 98 15.60 -8.87 7.67
C GLU A 98 15.03 -7.86 8.68
N TYR A 99 13.77 -7.44 8.50
CA TYR A 99 13.06 -6.55 9.41
C TYR A 99 12.34 -7.28 10.57
N GLY A 100 12.43 -8.61 10.64
CA GLY A 100 11.80 -9.42 11.68
C GLY A 100 10.31 -9.66 11.49
N PHE A 101 9.84 -9.74 10.24
CA PHE A 101 8.45 -10.03 9.88
C PHE A 101 8.30 -11.40 9.22
N SER A 102 7.21 -12.10 9.53
CA SER A 102 6.67 -13.17 8.68
C SER A 102 5.89 -12.57 7.51
N ALA A 103 5.73 -13.34 6.44
CA ALA A 103 5.00 -12.94 5.24
C ALA A 103 4.06 -14.07 4.78
N GLU A 104 2.79 -13.75 4.59
CA GLU A 104 1.78 -14.57 3.92
C GLU A 104 1.34 -13.88 2.64
N ILE A 105 1.03 -14.65 1.59
CA ILE A 105 0.73 -14.11 0.26
C ILE A 105 -0.58 -14.70 -0.25
N LEU A 106 -1.49 -13.82 -0.63
CA LEU A 106 -2.68 -14.14 -1.41
C LEU A 106 -2.54 -13.57 -2.82
N SER A 107 -2.53 -14.43 -3.84
CA SER A 107 -2.42 -14.01 -5.24
C SER A 107 -3.79 -13.93 -5.91
N GLU A 108 -4.08 -12.81 -6.56
CA GLU A 108 -5.37 -12.56 -7.21
C GLU A 108 -5.24 -11.94 -8.60
N LYS A 109 -6.24 -12.18 -9.46
CA LYS A 109 -6.32 -11.55 -10.80
C LYS A 109 -7.02 -10.20 -10.68
N TYR A 110 -6.30 -9.11 -10.93
CA TYR A 110 -6.86 -7.78 -10.96
C TYR A 110 -7.17 -7.33 -12.39
N LYS A 111 -8.36 -6.76 -12.60
CA LYS A 111 -8.80 -6.25 -13.89
C LYS A 111 -8.84 -4.72 -13.85
N LEU A 112 -8.03 -4.07 -14.67
CA LEU A 112 -8.11 -2.63 -14.89
C LEU A 112 -8.90 -2.33 -16.16
N LYS A 113 -9.96 -1.53 -16.01
CA LYS A 113 -10.67 -0.91 -17.13
C LYS A 113 -9.73 0.12 -17.78
N PRO A 114 -9.77 0.32 -19.11
CA PRO A 114 -8.91 1.29 -19.78
C PRO A 114 -9.20 2.71 -19.25
N TYR A 115 -8.20 3.41 -18.74
CA TYR A 115 -8.31 4.79 -18.25
C TYR A 115 -7.67 5.82 -19.21
N TYR A 116 -6.79 5.37 -20.12
CA TYR A 116 -6.01 6.26 -20.99
C TYR A 116 -6.43 6.17 -22.47
N PRO A 117 -6.52 7.32 -23.20
CA PRO A 117 -6.98 7.40 -24.59
C PRO A 117 -6.14 6.61 -25.62
N TRP A 118 -4.89 6.29 -25.30
CA TRP A 118 -3.95 5.59 -26.18
C TRP A 118 -3.85 4.07 -25.94
N HIS A 119 -4.76 3.48 -25.15
CA HIS A 119 -4.76 2.03 -24.89
C HIS A 119 -5.76 1.29 -25.81
N MET A 120 -5.23 0.58 -26.81
CA MET A 120 -6.00 -0.22 -27.78
C MET A 120 -6.53 -1.59 -27.26
N LYS A 121 -6.18 -2.07 -26.05
CA LYS A 121 -6.66 -3.37 -25.54
C LYS A 121 -7.78 -3.23 -24.50
N ARG A 122 -8.89 -3.92 -24.75
CA ARG A 122 -10.20 -3.78 -24.08
C ARG A 122 -10.24 -4.02 -22.56
N VAL A 123 -9.30 -4.75 -21.96
CA VAL A 123 -9.13 -4.92 -20.50
C VAL A 123 -7.66 -5.27 -20.28
N HIS A 124 -6.97 -4.65 -19.31
CA HIS A 124 -5.65 -5.13 -18.87
C HIS A 124 -5.85 -5.96 -17.61
N GLU A 125 -5.69 -7.28 -17.74
CA GLU A 125 -5.66 -8.20 -16.60
C GLU A 125 -4.21 -8.43 -16.19
N PHE A 126 -3.92 -8.32 -14.90
CA PHE A 126 -2.62 -8.72 -14.33
C PHE A 126 -2.81 -9.35 -12.96
N LEU A 127 -1.84 -10.18 -12.59
CA LEU A 127 -1.79 -10.80 -11.27
C LEU A 127 -1.20 -9.82 -10.25
N VAL A 128 -1.85 -9.74 -9.09
CA VAL A 128 -1.38 -9.02 -7.92
C VAL A 128 -1.17 -9.98 -6.77
N ASP A 129 -0.20 -9.68 -5.93
CA ASP A 129 0.03 -10.34 -4.66
C ASP A 129 -0.35 -9.38 -3.55
N ILE A 130 -1.27 -9.82 -2.69
CA ILE A 130 -1.63 -9.16 -1.45
C ILE A 130 -0.79 -9.84 -0.36
N TYR A 131 0.13 -9.07 0.19
CA TYR A 131 0.98 -9.52 1.28
C TYR A 131 0.35 -9.16 2.61
N PHE A 132 0.41 -10.11 3.53
CA PHE A 132 0.21 -9.88 4.95
C PHE A 132 1.54 -10.10 5.67
N PHE A 133 2.02 -9.07 6.36
CA PHE A 133 3.20 -9.14 7.19
C PHE A 133 2.84 -8.93 8.65
N SER A 134 3.42 -9.76 9.51
CA SER A 134 3.26 -9.67 10.96
C SER A 134 4.63 -9.76 11.62
N LYS A 135 4.87 -8.90 12.61
CA LYS A 135 6.15 -8.90 13.34
C LYS A 135 6.29 -10.18 14.14
N VAL A 136 7.45 -10.83 14.01
CA VAL A 136 7.74 -12.05 14.76
C VAL A 136 8.09 -11.66 16.19
N THR A 137 7.19 -11.93 17.12
CA THR A 137 7.48 -11.83 18.56
C THR A 137 8.53 -12.87 18.92
N ARG A 138 9.59 -12.45 19.61
CA ARG A 138 10.59 -13.37 20.19
C ARG A 138 9.98 -14.21 21.30
#